data_AF-A0A1G3MJ50-F1
#
_entry.id   AF-A0A1G3MJ50-F1
#
_cell.length_a   1.000
_cell.length_b   1.000
_cell.length_c   1.000
_cell.angle_alpha   90.00
_cell.angle_beta   90.00
_cell.angle_gamma   90.00
#
_symmetry.space_group_name_H-M   'P 1'
#
loop_
_entity.id
_entity.type
_entity.pdbx_description
1 polymer ?
#
loop_
_entity_poly.entity_id
_entity_poly.type
_entity_poly.pdbx_seq_one_letter_code
_entity_poly.pdbx_strand_id
1 'polypeptide(L)'
;MRGTTVGDTKVKISHQSGAEYLVSAPTDNGGDGSSFSPTDLCAVSLGACASLIMKMFAAGKNIPVEAIHFELKKDMVAAPRRIERITVTYTMRYCQ
;
A
#
# COMPACT_ATOMS: atom_id res chain seq x y z
N MET A 1 -15.97 -2.47 -5.87
CA MET A 1 -15.58 -2.42 -4.44
C MET A 1 -16.70 -1.80 -3.61
N ARG A 2 -16.88 -2.25 -2.37
CA ARG A 2 -17.87 -1.72 -1.42
C ARG A 2 -17.19 -1.55 -0.05
N GLY A 3 -17.62 -0.57 0.75
CA GLY A 3 -17.08 -0.32 2.09
C GLY A 3 -18.18 -0.04 3.11
N THR A 4 -18.00 -0.52 4.33
CA THR A 4 -18.92 -0.32 5.47
C THR A 4 -18.11 0.02 6.72
N THR A 5 -18.50 1.08 7.44
CA THR A 5 -17.91 1.41 8.75
C THR A 5 -18.22 0.32 9.77
N VAL A 6 -17.21 -0.09 10.54
CA VAL A 6 -17.35 -1.09 11.61
C VAL A 6 -16.79 -0.46 12.89
N GLY A 7 -17.68 0.04 13.74
CA GLY A 7 -17.31 0.93 14.84
C GLY A 7 -16.88 2.31 14.35
N ASP A 8 -16.25 3.08 15.24
CA ASP A 8 -16.03 4.52 15.01
C ASP A 8 -14.78 4.82 14.17
N THR A 9 -13.82 3.89 14.14
CA THR A 9 -12.49 4.15 13.57
C THR A 9 -12.06 3.13 12.52
N LYS A 10 -12.95 2.23 12.10
CA LYS A 10 -12.62 1.17 11.13
C LYS A 10 -13.62 1.07 9.98
N VAL A 11 -13.13 0.57 8.85
CA VAL A 11 -13.94 0.30 7.66
C VAL A 11 -13.57 -1.08 7.13
N LYS A 12 -14.59 -1.92 6.89
CA LYS A 12 -14.45 -3.16 6.12
C LYS A 12 -14.68 -2.87 4.64
N ILE A 13 -13.78 -3.31 3.78
CA ILE A 13 -13.82 -3.12 2.32
C ILE A 13 -13.84 -4.49 1.66
N SER A 14 -14.76 -4.70 0.71
CA SER A 14 -14.84 -5.92 -0.09
C SER A 14 -14.68 -5.61 -1.58
N HIS A 15 -13.83 -6.40 -2.25
CA HIS A 15 -13.58 -6.35 -3.69
C HIS A 15 -14.37 -7.46 -4.41
N GLN A 16 -14.69 -7.25 -5.69
CA GLN A 16 -15.46 -8.22 -6.49
C GLN A 16 -14.73 -9.55 -6.74
N SER A 17 -13.41 -9.60 -6.54
CA SER A 17 -12.63 -10.85 -6.57
C SER A 17 -12.78 -11.69 -5.32
N GLY A 18 -13.54 -11.24 -4.31
CA GLY A 18 -13.65 -11.90 -3.01
C GLY A 18 -12.60 -11.46 -1.98
N ALA A 19 -11.64 -10.61 -2.35
CA ALA A 19 -10.68 -10.05 -1.39
C ALA A 19 -11.36 -9.07 -0.43
N GLU A 20 -10.92 -9.08 0.83
CA GLU A 20 -11.42 -8.18 1.87
C GLU A 20 -10.26 -7.47 2.59
N TYR A 21 -10.51 -6.22 2.99
CA TYR A 21 -9.63 -5.45 3.86
C TYR A 21 -10.40 -4.94 5.07
N LEU A 22 -9.75 -4.94 6.23
CA LEU A 22 -10.15 -4.13 7.37
C LEU A 22 -9.11 -3.03 7.52
N VAL A 23 -9.52 -1.77 7.43
CA VAL A 23 -8.65 -0.61 7.67
C VAL A 23 -9.06 0.09 8.95
N SER A 24 -8.08 0.69 9.64
CA SER A 24 -8.29 1.46 10.86
C SER A 24 -7.68 2.84 10.75
N ALA A 25 -8.29 3.86 11.35
CA ALA A 25 -7.61 5.13 11.56
C ALA A 25 -6.30 4.90 12.35
N PRO A 26 -5.23 5.65 12.04
CA PRO A 26 -3.97 5.55 12.78
C PRO A 26 -4.11 6.19 14.18
N THR A 27 -3.20 5.83 15.09
CA THR A 27 -3.21 6.32 16.49
C THR A 27 -3.03 7.84 16.57
N ASP A 28 -2.30 8.44 15.64
CA ASP A 28 -2.11 9.88 15.53
C ASP A 28 -3.32 10.65 14.97
N ASN A 29 -4.41 9.95 14.63
CA ASN A 29 -5.65 10.53 14.10
C ASN A 29 -6.90 9.86 14.71
N GLY A 30 -6.84 9.51 16.00
CA GLY A 30 -7.99 9.06 16.79
C GLY A 30 -8.38 7.59 16.63
N GLY A 31 -7.61 6.79 15.89
CA GLY A 31 -7.82 5.35 15.78
C GLY A 31 -6.94 4.52 16.70
N ASP A 32 -7.02 3.20 16.54
CA ASP A 32 -6.24 2.25 17.33
C ASP A 32 -4.97 1.76 16.60
N GLY A 33 -4.79 2.14 15.32
CA GLY A 33 -3.66 1.67 14.52
C GLY A 33 -3.56 0.15 14.38
N SER A 34 -4.68 -0.57 14.58
CA SER A 34 -4.70 -2.04 14.58
C SER A 34 -4.52 -2.69 13.20
N SER A 35 -4.63 -1.90 12.14
CA SER A 35 -4.45 -2.32 10.75
C SER A 35 -3.91 -1.15 9.90
N PHE A 36 -3.70 -1.42 8.61
CA PHE A 36 -3.40 -0.38 7.62
C PHE A 36 -4.46 0.73 7.70
N SER A 37 -4.03 1.99 7.74
CA SER A 37 -4.93 3.11 7.53
C SER A 37 -5.29 3.26 6.06
N PRO A 38 -6.38 3.99 5.73
CA PRO A 38 -6.70 4.33 4.34
C PRO A 38 -5.51 4.98 3.59
N THR A 39 -4.73 5.81 4.29
CA THR A 39 -3.54 6.44 3.70
C THR A 39 -2.35 5.50 3.56
N ASP A 40 -2.24 4.46 4.39
CA ASP A 40 -1.23 3.41 4.21
C ASP A 40 -1.58 2.56 3.00
N LEU A 41 -2.86 2.19 2.83
CA LEU A 41 -3.32 1.50 1.62
C LEU A 41 -3.09 2.34 0.36
N CYS A 42 -3.33 3.66 0.42
CA CYS A 42 -3.01 4.56 -0.68
C CYS A 42 -1.51 4.52 -1.01
N ALA A 43 -0.64 4.67 -0.01
CA ALA A 43 0.80 4.68 -0.22
C ALA A 43 1.34 3.33 -0.72
N VAL A 44 0.95 2.22 -0.09
CA VAL A 44 1.42 0.88 -0.45
C VAL A 44 0.95 0.48 -1.86
N SER A 45 -0.19 1.01 -2.32
CA SER A 45 -0.67 0.76 -3.69
C SER A 45 0.32 1.26 -4.75
N LEU A 46 1.01 2.38 -4.51
CA LEU A 46 2.06 2.89 -5.39
C LEU A 46 3.25 1.92 -5.44
N GLY A 47 3.71 1.48 -4.26
CA GLY A 47 4.79 0.50 -4.11
C GLY A 47 4.52 -0.80 -4.88
N ALA A 48 3.33 -1.35 -4.67
CA ALA A 48 2.87 -2.58 -5.32
C ALA A 48 2.69 -2.42 -6.84
N CYS A 49 2.05 -1.34 -7.30
CA CYS A 49 1.79 -1.11 -8.71
C CYS A 49 3.08 -1.04 -9.53
N ALA A 50 4.05 -0.22 -9.09
CA ALA A 50 5.34 -0.12 -9.76
C ALA A 50 6.12 -1.44 -9.71
N SER A 51 6.08 -2.19 -8.60
CA SER A 51 6.70 -3.52 -8.50
C SER A 51 6.17 -4.49 -9.56
N LEU A 52 4.84 -4.53 -9.73
CA LEU A 52 4.19 -5.37 -10.74
C LEU A 52 4.59 -4.95 -12.16
N ILE A 53 4.55 -3.66 -12.47
CA ILE A 53 4.94 -3.13 -13.79
C ILE A 53 6.41 -3.48 -14.10
N MET A 54 7.33 -3.23 -13.16
CA MET A 54 8.75 -3.55 -13.34
C MET A 54 8.98 -5.04 -13.57
N LYS A 55 8.31 -5.91 -12.79
CA LYS A 55 8.42 -7.36 -12.92
C LYS A 55 7.85 -7.86 -14.26
N MET A 56 6.70 -7.35 -14.68
CA MET A 56 6.08 -7.67 -15.96
C MET A 56 6.94 -7.21 -17.14
N PHE A 57 7.52 -6.01 -17.06
CA PHE A 57 8.45 -5.50 -18.08
C PHE A 57 9.69 -6.39 -18.20
N ALA A 58 10.32 -6.74 -17.08
CA ALA A 58 11.49 -7.62 -17.06
C ALA A 58 11.17 -8.98 -17.71
N ALA A 59 10.03 -9.58 -17.37
CA ALA A 59 9.57 -10.83 -17.99
C ALA A 59 9.39 -10.68 -19.51
N GLY A 60 8.73 -9.61 -19.97
CA GLY A 60 8.54 -9.35 -21.40
C GLY A 60 9.82 -9.06 -22.18
N LYS A 61 10.93 -8.75 -21.49
CA LYS A 61 12.26 -8.51 -22.07
C LYS A 61 13.25 -9.65 -21.79
N ASN A 62 12.82 -10.76 -21.21
CA ASN A 62 13.67 -11.86 -20.78
C ASN A 62 14.83 -11.43 -19.85
N ILE A 63 14.60 -10.40 -19.02
CA ILE A 63 15.54 -9.97 -17.98
C ILE A 63 15.29 -10.85 -16.74
N PRO A 64 16.30 -11.57 -16.22
CA PRO A 64 16.12 -12.58 -15.18
C PRO A 64 15.98 -11.98 -13.77
N VAL A 65 15.03 -11.06 -13.59
CA VAL A 65 14.65 -10.57 -12.25
C VAL A 65 13.90 -11.70 -11.56
N GLU A 66 14.39 -12.19 -10.42
CA GLU A 66 13.72 -13.20 -9.59
C GLU A 66 12.60 -12.55 -8.77
N ALA A 67 12.93 -11.51 -8.01
CA ALA A 67 12.00 -10.82 -7.11
C ALA A 67 12.29 -9.32 -7.04
N ILE A 68 11.25 -8.53 -6.78
CA ILE A 68 11.35 -7.11 -6.45
C ILE A 68 10.73 -6.94 -5.07
N HIS A 69 11.55 -6.56 -4.10
CA HIS A 69 11.11 -6.17 -2.77
C HIS A 69 10.97 -4.65 -2.72
N PHE A 70 10.07 -4.13 -1.89
CA PHE A 70 10.00 -2.69 -1.65
C PHE A 70 9.77 -2.37 -0.18
N GLU A 71 10.38 -1.28 0.25
CA GLU A 71 10.10 -0.60 1.51
C GLU A 71 9.55 0.79 1.22
N LEU A 72 8.66 1.28 2.08
CA LEU A 72 7.98 2.54 1.87
C LEU A 72 7.99 3.38 3.14
N LYS A 73 8.29 4.67 2.97
CA LYS A 73 8.05 5.71 3.98
C LYS A 73 6.98 6.67 3.47
N LYS A 74 5.98 6.94 4.31
CA LYS A 74 4.92 7.92 4.06
C LYS A 74 5.06 9.05 5.07
N ASP A 75 5.38 10.25 4.60
CA ASP A 75 5.40 11.45 5.41
C ASP A 75 4.03 12.13 5.36
N MET A 76 3.51 12.53 6.53
CA MET A 76 2.23 13.22 6.67
C MET A 76 2.47 14.67 7.09
N VAL A 77 1.71 15.60 6.52
CA VAL A 77 1.71 17.01 6.93
C VAL A 77 0.36 17.37 7.55
N ALA A 78 0.37 18.22 8.58
CA ALA A 78 -0.84 18.72 9.23
C ALA A 78 -1.46 19.92 8.48
N ALA A 79 -2.70 20.27 8.84
CA ALA A 79 -3.41 21.48 8.41
C ALA A 79 -3.51 21.73 6.87
N PRO A 80 -4.34 21.00 6.12
CA PRO A 80 -5.10 19.81 6.52
C PRO A 80 -4.22 18.56 6.50
N ARG A 81 -4.59 17.56 7.32
CA ARG A 81 -3.89 16.27 7.38
C ARG A 81 -3.92 15.57 6.02
N ARG A 82 -2.75 15.40 5.39
CA ARG A 82 -2.61 14.72 4.10
C ARG A 82 -1.23 14.07 3.96
N ILE A 83 -1.10 13.20 2.98
CA ILE A 83 0.20 12.67 2.57
C ILE A 83 1.02 13.82 1.95
N GLU A 84 2.17 14.12 2.53
CA GLU A 84 3.13 15.08 1.97
C GLU A 84 4.02 14.41 0.93
N ARG A 85 4.54 13.23 1.28
CA ARG A 85 5.53 12.51 0.48
C ARG A 85 5.39 11.01 0.67
N ILE A 86 5.60 10.28 -0.41
CA ILE A 86 5.79 8.83 -0.41
C ILE A 86 7.17 8.59 -1.00
N THR A 87 8.04 7.92 -0.23
CA THR A 87 9.35 7.46 -0.70
C THR A 87 9.33 5.96 -0.73
N VAL A 88 9.64 5.37 -1.88
CA VAL A 88 9.69 3.92 -2.07
C VAL A 88 11.10 3.53 -2.47
N THR A 89 11.67 2.57 -1.74
CA THR A 89 12.95 1.96 -2.05
C THR A 89 12.72 0.56 -2.58
N TYR A 90 13.21 0.26 -3.77
CA TYR A 90 13.09 -1.06 -4.39
C TYR A 90 14.41 -1.81 -4.35
N THR A 91 14.36 -3.08 -3.95
CA THR A 91 15.51 -4.00 -3.95
C THR A 91 15.20 -5.15 -4.90
N MET A 92 15.95 -5.24 -6.00
CA MET A 92 15.76 -6.27 -7.02
C MET A 92 16.75 -7.41 -6.82
N ARG A 93 16.25 -8.66 -6.80
CA ARG A 93 17.07 -9.87 -6.83
C ARG A 93 17.03 -10.45 -8.24
N TYR A 94 18.20 -10.77 -8.78
CA TYR A 94 18.37 -11.39 -10.10
C TYR A 94 18.69 -12.87 -9.92
N CYS A 95 18.19 -13.71 -10.82
CA CYS A 95 18.62 -15.09 -10.91
C CYS A 95 20.07 -15.10 -11.39
N GLN A 96 20.98 -15.67 -10.59
CA GLN A 96 22.35 -15.97 -11.05
C GLN A 96 22.33 -17.17 -12.00
#